data_AF-A0A5E4KN92-F1
#
_entry.id   AF-A0A5E4KN92-F1
#
_cell.length_a   1.000
_cell.length_b   1.000
_cell.length_c   1.000
_cell.angle_alpha   90.00
_cell.angle_beta   90.00
_cell.angle_gamma   90.00
#
_symmetry.space_group_name_H-M   'P 1'
#
loop_
_entity.id
_entity.type
_entity.pdbx_description
1 polymer ?
#
loop_
_entity_poly.entity_id
_entity_poly.type
_entity_poly.pdbx_seq_one_letter_code
_entity_poly.pdbx_strand_id
1 'polypeptide(L)' 'MIIFIINAAIELYRKGEVSLRKAAEIAGVTTIEFKDILAKRGFTREIEARPPLEMDAKLKKYL' A
#
# COMPACT_ATOMS: atom_id res chain seq x y z
N MET A 1 4.62 13.22 -19.23
CA MET A 1 5.85 12.65 -18.62
C MET A 1 5.57 11.91 -17.30
N ILE A 2 4.74 12.45 -16.39
CA ILE A 2 4.48 11.87 -15.05
C ILE A 2 3.82 10.46 -15.08
N ILE A 3 3.00 10.16 -16.10
CA ILE A 3 2.27 8.89 -16.22
C ILE A 3 3.21 7.66 -16.29
N PHE A 4 4.36 7.78 -16.96
CA PHE A 4 5.31 6.67 -17.10
C PHE A 4 5.96 6.29 -15.77
N ILE A 5 6.25 7.27 -14.92
CA ILE A 5 6.87 7.07 -13.60
C ILE A 5 5.92 6.32 -12.68
N ILE A 6 4.63 6.69 -12.71
CA ILE A 6 3.58 6.02 -11.95
C ILE A 6 3.46 4.55 -12.40
N ASN A 7 3.49 4.29 -13.71
CA ASN A 7 3.40 2.92 -14.23
C ASN A 7 4.60 2.07 -13.78
N ALA A 8 5.82 2.63 -13.85
CA ALA A 8 7.03 1.93 -13.39
C ALA A 8 6.98 1.65 -11.88
N ALA A 9 6.56 2.62 -11.06
CA ALA A 9 6.41 2.45 -9.62
C ALA A 9 5.39 1.36 -9.26
N ILE A 10 4.28 1.28 -10.00
CA ILE A 10 3.26 0.23 -9.82
C ILE A 10 3.85 -1.14 -10.16
N GLU A 11 4.57 -1.28 -11.28
CA GLU A 11 5.18 -2.56 -11.66
C GLU A 11 6.22 -3.04 -10.65
N LEU A 12 7.08 -2.14 -10.15
CA LEU A 12 8.04 -2.47 -9.09
C LEU A 12 7.33 -2.90 -7.80
N TYR A 13 6.26 -2.21 -7.43
CA TYR A 13 5.44 -2.57 -6.26
C TYR A 13 4.79 -3.94 -6.43
N ARG A 14 4.21 -4.22 -7.60
CA ARG A 14 3.55 -5.50 -7.90
C ARG A 14 4.50 -6.69 -7.88
N LYS A 15 5.73 -6.50 -8.35
CA LYS A 15 6.78 -7.53 -8.30
C LYS A 15 7.37 -7.75 -6.90
N GLY A 16 6.97 -6.93 -5.92
CA GLY A 16 7.53 -6.97 -4.56
C GLY A 16 8.96 -6.44 -4.47
N GLU A 17 9.49 -5.83 -5.54
CA GLU A 17 10.84 -5.27 -5.58
C GLU A 17 10.97 -4.04 -4.69
N VAL A 18 9.87 -3.32 -4.46
CA VAL A 18 9.82 -2.15 -3.58
C VAL A 18 8.60 -2.18 -2.66
N SER A 19 8.75 -1.58 -1.48
CA SER A 19 7.62 -1.35 -0.57
C SER A 19 6.64 -0.30 -1.14
N LEU A 20 5.40 -0.29 -0.63
CA LEU A 20 4.40 0.72 -0.98
C LEU A 20 4.92 2.16 -0.79
N ARG A 21 5.65 2.40 0.31
CA ARG A 21 6.24 3.71 0.61
C ARG A 21 7.28 4.08 -0.44
N LYS A 22 8.16 3.14 -0.82
CA LYS A 22 9.21 3.39 -1.81
C LYS A 22 8.63 3.59 -3.22
N ALA A 23 7.57 2.88 -3.57
CA ALA A 23 6.84 3.10 -4.82
C ALA A 23 6.21 4.50 -4.88
N ALA A 24 5.60 4.97 -3.78
CA ALA A 24 5.06 6.33 -3.68
C ALA A 24 6.15 7.40 -3.87
N GLU A 25 7.31 7.20 -3.24
CA GLU A 25 8.49 8.07 -3.39
C GLU A 25 8.98 8.14 -4.85
N ILE A 26 9.11 6.99 -5.53
CA ILE A 26 9.50 6.92 -6.95
C ILE A 26 8.48 7.66 -7.82
N ALA A 27 7.19 7.51 -7.53
CA ALA A 27 6.11 8.19 -8.23
C ALA A 27 5.99 9.69 -7.89
N GLY A 28 6.74 10.20 -6.91
CA GLY A 28 6.70 11.60 -6.49
C GLY A 28 5.39 12.00 -5.80
N VAL A 29 4.72 11.04 -5.15
CA VAL A 29 3.43 11.24 -4.47
C VAL A 29 3.49 10.75 -3.03
N THR A 30 2.51 11.16 -2.23
CA THR A 30 2.34 10.61 -0.88
C THR A 30 1.89 9.15 -0.93
N THR A 31 2.11 8.42 0.17
CA THR A 31 1.65 7.02 0.28
C THR A 31 0.13 6.88 0.19
N ILE A 32 -0.62 7.93 0.58
CA ILE A 32 -2.09 7.95 0.48
C ILE A 32 -2.50 8.09 -0.99
N GLU A 33 -1.96 9.07 -1.71
CA GLU A 33 -2.23 9.27 -3.14
C GLU A 33 -1.84 8.04 -3.97
N PHE A 34 -0.73 7.39 -3.63
CA PHE A 34 -0.32 6.17 -4.32
C PHE A 34 -1.32 5.02 -4.12
N LYS A 35 -1.93 4.89 -2.94
CA LYS A 35 -3.02 3.92 -2.70
C LYS A 35 -4.25 4.26 -3.53
N ASP A 36 -4.60 5.53 -3.64
CA ASP A 36 -5.75 5.96 -4.45
C ASP A 36 -5.51 5.68 -5.94
N ILE A 37 -4.28 5.89 -6.43
CA ILE A 37 -3.87 5.54 -7.79
C ILE A 37 -4.01 4.03 -8.04
N LEU A 38 -3.56 3.21 -7.09
CA LEU A 38 -3.71 1.76 -7.16
C LEU A 38 -5.20 1.37 -7.22
N ALA A 39 -6.03 1.91 -6.32
CA ALA A 39 -7.46 1.62 -6.27
C ALA A 39 -8.19 2.03 -7.56
N LYS A 40 -7.93 3.24 -8.08
CA LYS A 40 -8.51 3.74 -9.34
C LYS A 40 -8.15 2.88 -10.55
N ARG A 41 -7.02 2.18 -10.50
CA ARG A 41 -6.54 1.28 -11.56
C ARG A 41 -6.95 -0.17 -11.36
N GLY A 42 -7.84 -0.45 -10.40
CA GLY A 42 -8.36 -1.79 -10.15
C GLY A 42 -7.41 -2.68 -9.34
N PHE A 43 -6.36 -2.13 -8.72
CA PHE A 43 -5.52 -2.89 -7.81
C PHE A 43 -6.19 -2.98 -6.44
N THR A 44 -7.01 -4.00 -6.25
CA THR A 44 -7.51 -4.39 -4.92
C THR A 44 -6.43 -5.15 -4.19
N ARG A 45 -5.97 -4.58 -3.06
CA ARG A 45 -5.04 -5.28 -2.17
C ARG A 45 -5.85 -6.23 -1.30
N GLU A 46 -5.62 -7.54 -1.46
CA GLU A 46 -6.02 -8.51 -0.45
C GLU A 46 -5.15 -8.28 0.78
N ILE A 47 -5.79 -7.92 1.88
CA ILE A 47 -5.18 -7.80 3.19
C ILE A 47 -5.74 -8.94 4.02
N GLU A 48 -4.89 -9.88 4.40
CA GLU A 48 -5.21 -10.83 5.46
C GLU A 48 -5.40 -10.02 6.75
N ALA A 49 -6.66 -9.87 7.15
CA ALA A 49 -6.98 -9.35 8.46
C ALA A 49 -6.53 -10.39 9.50
N ARG A 50 -5.73 -9.95 10.47
CA ARG A 50 -5.43 -10.81 11.63
C ARG A 50 -6.74 -11.18 12.33
N PRO A 51 -6.85 -12.39 12.89
CA PRO A 51 -8.06 -12.82 13.59
C PRO A 51 -8.46 -11.79 14.66
N PRO A 52 -9.75 -11.43 14.78
CA PRO A 52 -10.23 -10.43 15.74
C PRO A 52 -9.75 -10.68 17.19
N LEU A 53 -9.64 -11.95 17.57
CA LEU A 53 -9.18 -12.41 18.88
C LEU A 53 -7.76 -11.91 19.24
N GLU A 54 -6.85 -11.75 18.28
CA GLU A 54 -5.51 -11.21 18.54
C GLU A 54 -5.50 -9.68 18.67
N MET A 55 -6.47 -9.00 18.05
CA MET A 55 -6.59 -7.55 18.12
C MET A 55 -7.11 -7.10 19.50
N ASP A 56 -8.08 -7.84 20.06
CA ASP A 56 -8.68 -7.54 21.37
C ASP A 56 -7.70 -7.74 22.54
N ALA A 57 -6.76 -8.69 22.43
CA ALA A 57 -5.76 -8.96 23.46
C ALA A 57 -4.82 -7.76 23.71
N LYS A 58 -4.57 -6.91 22.70
CA LYS A 58 -3.77 -5.69 22.87
C LYS A 58 -4.52 -4.60 23.63
N LEU A 59 -5.85 -4.56 23.55
CA LEU A 59 -6.67 -3.55 24.22
C LEU A 59 -6.60 -3.70 25.74
N LYS A 60 -6.54 -4.95 26.23
CA LYS A 60 -6.40 -5.28 27.67
C LYS A 60 -5.04 -4.89 28.28
N LYS A 61 -4.03 -4.55 27.48
CA LYS A 61 -2.73 -4.07 27.99
C LYS A 61 -2.75 -2.59 28.36
N TYR A 62 -3.76 -1.84 27.91
CA TYR A 62 -3.90 -0.39 28.12
C TYR A 62 -5.14 -0.01 28.93
N LEU A 63 -5.90 -1.01 29.41
CA LEU A 63 -7.00 -0.90 30.38
C LEU A 63 -6.54 -1.51 31.70
#